data_AF-A0A0R2V457-F1
#
_entry.id   AF-A0A0R2V457-F1
#
_cell.length_a   1.000
_cell.length_b   1.000
_cell.length_c   1.000
_cell.angle_alpha   90.00
_cell.angle_beta   90.00
_cell.angle_gamma   90.00
#
_symmetry.space_group_name_H-M   'P 1'
#
loop_
_entity.id
_entity.type
_entity.pdbx_description
1 polymer ?
#
loop_
_entity_poly.entity_id
_entity_poly.type
_entity_poly.pdbx_seq_one_letter_code
_entity_poly.pdbx_strand_id
1 'polypeptide(L)'
;TIVYGPTSMETGFKAHIAHDGEKFQLGDVHIQLLHTPGHTLESSCYLLTDEEDEKIALFTGDTLFIGDVGRPDLAQKVIADLTPEKLGSMLYHSLREKIMPLPDDIIIYPGHGAGSACGKNMSAETSDTLGNQKRTNYALNTALSEADFLKELLHGLTPPPGYFPKNVLMNIQGYTSFDEVMTKGNTPLSPEEFNKVKAATGALIVETRHQKEFEKAFIPGAINISLDGNFAVWAGTLIPDIHQKILLVAEPGRVKEAIKRLSRVGYDHTIGYLDGNINDWKNAGFSVDFIEAIEADALADLAQAEGITILDVRKKSEYDSEHVVGAINLPLDYIRENNGNLDKKVKYYVHCASGYRSTTFISIMKTQGYNNLVNVDGGIKAIKALGKMELTEYVCPTTLL
;
A
#
# COMPACT_ATOMS: atom_id res chain seq x y z
N THR A 1 11.65 25.05 -7.49
CA THR A 1 10.24 25.32 -7.81
C THR A 1 9.55 24.01 -8.09
N ILE A 2 8.31 23.80 -7.62
CA ILE A 2 7.51 22.63 -8.00
C ILE A 2 6.85 22.93 -9.35
N VAL A 3 6.98 22.03 -10.32
CA VAL A 3 6.43 22.16 -11.68
C VAL A 3 5.30 21.14 -11.85
N TYR A 4 4.12 21.61 -12.23
CA TYR A 4 2.99 20.79 -12.64
C TYR A 4 2.75 20.94 -14.13
N GLY A 5 2.17 19.91 -14.75
CA GLY A 5 1.66 20.00 -16.11
C GLY A 5 0.45 20.94 -16.22
N PRO A 6 -0.07 21.12 -17.45
CA PRO A 6 -1.25 21.92 -17.70
C PRO A 6 -2.42 21.53 -16.78
N THR A 7 -2.88 22.47 -15.96
CA THR A 7 -4.03 22.27 -15.07
C THR A 7 -4.66 23.59 -14.69
N SER A 8 -5.97 23.56 -14.42
CA SER A 8 -6.71 24.67 -13.80
C SER A 8 -6.85 24.50 -12.28
N MET A 9 -6.24 23.46 -11.70
CA MET A 9 -6.32 23.17 -10.28
C MET A 9 -5.52 24.18 -9.46
N GLU A 10 -6.14 24.73 -8.42
CA GLU A 10 -5.45 25.55 -7.43
C GLU A 10 -4.78 24.67 -6.37
N THR A 11 -3.48 24.88 -6.16
CA THR A 11 -2.69 24.19 -5.13
C THR A 11 -2.58 25.04 -3.86
N GLY A 12 -2.49 24.41 -2.69
CA GLY A 12 -2.28 25.12 -1.41
C GLY A 12 -0.86 25.66 -1.23
N PHE A 13 0.01 25.50 -2.23
CA PHE A 13 1.37 25.99 -2.28
C PHE A 13 1.67 26.59 -3.66
N LYS A 14 2.77 27.35 -3.77
CA LYS A 14 3.19 27.93 -5.04
C LYS A 14 3.75 26.86 -5.97
N ALA A 15 3.11 26.68 -7.12
CA ALA A 15 3.57 25.83 -8.21
C ALA A 15 3.77 26.65 -9.49
N HIS A 16 4.64 26.18 -10.37
CA HIS A 16 4.71 26.62 -11.77
C HIS A 16 3.84 25.69 -12.60
N ILE A 17 2.78 26.23 -13.21
CA ILE A 17 1.91 25.48 -14.12
C ILE A 17 2.47 25.61 -15.52
N ALA A 18 3.15 24.57 -15.97
CA ALA A 18 3.82 24.55 -17.26
C ALA A 18 2.83 24.28 -18.40
N HIS A 19 3.19 24.72 -19.59
CA HIS A 19 2.47 24.36 -20.82
C HIS A 19 3.19 23.22 -21.56
N ASP A 20 2.46 22.50 -22.42
CA ASP A 20 3.04 21.46 -23.26
C ASP A 20 4.20 22.01 -24.11
N GLY A 21 5.32 21.28 -24.12
CA GLY A 21 6.53 21.64 -24.85
C GLY A 21 7.44 22.64 -24.14
N GLU A 22 7.06 23.16 -22.96
CA GLU A 22 7.89 24.09 -22.19
C GLU A 22 9.24 23.46 -21.83
N LYS A 23 10.33 24.19 -22.09
CA LYS A 23 11.71 23.76 -21.82
C LYS A 23 12.26 24.43 -20.57
N PHE A 24 12.97 23.64 -19.75
CA PHE A 24 13.65 24.06 -18.54
C PHE A 24 15.14 23.75 -18.64
N GLN A 25 15.99 24.75 -18.39
CA GLN A 25 17.44 24.57 -18.33
C GLN A 25 17.85 23.96 -16.97
N LEU A 26 18.69 22.94 -16.99
CA LEU A 26 19.31 22.38 -15.79
C LEU A 26 20.82 22.18 -16.00
N GLY A 27 21.62 23.17 -15.63
CA GLY A 27 23.04 23.16 -15.98
C GLY A 27 23.17 23.19 -17.50
N ASP A 28 23.85 22.20 -18.08
CA ASP A 28 24.07 22.11 -19.52
C ASP A 28 22.99 21.27 -20.25
N VAL A 29 22.16 20.53 -19.51
CA VAL A 29 21.05 19.73 -20.09
C VAL A 29 19.73 20.48 -20.11
N HIS A 30 18.80 20.04 -20.95
CA HIS A 30 17.44 20.58 -21.01
C HIS A 30 16.41 19.52 -20.62
N ILE A 31 15.36 19.96 -19.95
CA ILE A 31 14.17 19.15 -19.67
C ILE A 31 12.99 19.78 -20.39
N GLN A 32 12.35 19.04 -21.29
CA GLN A 32 11.12 19.45 -21.95
C GLN A 32 9.92 18.74 -21.33
N LEU A 33 8.89 19.50 -20.95
CA LEU A 33 7.64 18.92 -20.50
C LEU A 33 6.77 18.48 -21.68
N LEU A 34 6.27 17.25 -21.64
CA LEU A 34 5.29 16.70 -22.56
C LEU A 34 4.00 16.44 -21.79
N HIS A 35 2.94 17.19 -22.09
CA HIS A 35 1.64 16.97 -21.47
C HIS A 35 1.07 15.64 -21.94
N THR A 36 0.85 14.73 -20.99
CA THR A 36 0.43 13.35 -21.26
C THR A 36 -0.71 12.95 -20.33
N PRO A 37 -1.88 13.62 -20.46
CA PRO A 37 -3.04 13.29 -19.64
C PRO A 37 -3.45 11.83 -19.83
N GLY A 38 -3.88 11.21 -18.75
CA GLY A 38 -4.29 9.81 -18.78
C GLY A 38 -4.41 9.19 -17.40
N HIS A 39 -3.29 9.09 -16.68
CA HIS A 39 -3.35 8.69 -15.28
C HIS A 39 -4.05 9.78 -14.43
N THR A 40 -3.66 11.03 -14.64
CA THR A 40 -4.33 12.25 -14.16
C THR A 40 -4.43 13.27 -15.30
N LEU A 41 -5.18 14.37 -15.09
CA LEU A 41 -5.37 15.41 -16.11
C LEU A 41 -4.10 16.24 -16.35
N GLU A 42 -3.34 16.48 -15.29
CA GLU A 42 -2.11 17.27 -15.28
C GLU A 42 -0.86 16.41 -15.52
N SER A 43 -1.02 15.09 -15.68
CA SER A 43 0.07 14.14 -15.93
C SER A 43 0.96 14.62 -17.08
N SER A 44 2.27 14.61 -16.82
CA SER A 44 3.28 15.08 -17.76
C SER A 44 4.50 14.17 -17.71
N CYS A 45 5.09 13.92 -18.88
CA CYS A 45 6.40 13.29 -18.98
C CYS A 45 7.45 14.39 -19.13
N TYR A 46 8.67 14.11 -18.67
CA TYR A 46 9.80 15.04 -18.75
C TYR A 46 10.89 14.43 -19.64
N LEU A 47 11.06 14.98 -20.83
CA LEU A 47 12.05 14.56 -21.81
C LEU A 47 13.38 15.25 -21.51
N LEU A 48 14.41 14.47 -21.20
CA LEU A 48 15.77 14.94 -21.00
C LEU A 48 16.52 14.96 -22.34
N THR A 49 17.12 16.09 -22.65
CA THR A 49 18.06 16.25 -23.78
C THR A 49 19.39 16.81 -23.31
N ASP A 50 20.46 16.54 -24.05
CA ASP A 50 21.77 17.14 -23.78
C ASP A 50 21.88 18.59 -24.31
N GLU A 51 23.12 19.09 -24.34
CA GLU A 51 23.53 20.38 -24.87
C GLU A 51 23.27 20.54 -26.37
N GLU A 52 23.23 19.43 -27.11
CA GLU A 52 23.05 19.38 -28.56
C GLU A 52 21.59 19.08 -28.96
N ASP A 53 20.65 19.12 -27.99
CA ASP A 53 19.23 18.77 -28.13
C ASP A 53 18.98 17.28 -28.50
N GLU A 54 19.97 16.41 -28.30
CA GLU A 54 19.81 14.95 -28.49
C GLU A 54 19.00 14.35 -27.33
N LYS A 55 18.05 13.47 -27.65
CA LYS A 55 17.11 12.91 -26.67
C LYS A 55 17.75 11.74 -25.95
N ILE A 56 17.83 11.82 -24.62
CA ILE A 56 18.51 10.82 -23.80
C ILE A 56 17.52 9.93 -23.07
N ALA A 57 16.55 10.53 -22.38
CA ALA A 57 15.66 9.81 -21.48
C ALA A 57 14.30 10.49 -21.35
N LEU A 58 13.30 9.72 -20.96
CA LEU A 58 11.96 10.20 -20.65
C LEU A 58 11.57 9.75 -19.25
N PHE A 59 11.35 10.71 -18.34
CA PHE A 59 10.73 10.45 -17.05
C PHE A 59 9.22 10.42 -17.25
N THR A 60 8.62 9.24 -17.19
CA THR A 60 7.22 9.03 -17.61
C THR A 60 6.22 9.15 -16.48
N GLY A 61 6.67 9.26 -15.23
CA GLY A 61 5.78 9.23 -14.07
C GLY A 61 4.88 8.00 -14.14
N ASP A 62 3.57 8.22 -14.01
CA ASP A 62 2.56 7.16 -14.10
C ASP A 62 1.87 7.11 -15.48
N THR A 63 2.38 7.83 -16.49
CA THR A 63 1.86 7.72 -17.87
C THR A 63 2.25 6.38 -18.51
N LEU A 64 3.50 5.96 -18.37
CA LEU A 64 4.03 4.72 -18.95
C LEU A 64 4.94 4.02 -17.94
N PHE A 65 4.67 2.74 -17.69
CA PHE A 65 5.51 1.85 -16.89
C PHE A 65 6.22 0.82 -17.78
N ILE A 66 7.11 0.04 -17.18
CA ILE A 66 7.76 -1.09 -17.86
C ILE A 66 6.77 -2.26 -17.90
N GLY A 67 6.23 -2.50 -19.09
CA GLY A 67 5.23 -3.55 -19.36
C GLY A 67 3.77 -3.14 -19.08
N ASP A 68 3.51 -1.92 -18.61
CA ASP A 68 2.16 -1.46 -18.30
C ASP A 68 2.04 0.08 -18.39
N VAL A 69 0.89 0.65 -17.98
CA VAL A 69 0.62 2.09 -17.89
C VAL A 69 -0.16 2.41 -16.61
N GLY A 70 -0.28 3.70 -16.27
CA GLY A 70 -1.07 4.14 -15.12
C GLY A 70 -2.55 3.87 -15.27
N ARG A 71 -3.17 3.44 -14.17
CA ARG A 71 -4.62 3.27 -14.08
C ARG A 71 -5.38 4.61 -14.26
N PRO A 72 -6.49 4.65 -15.02
CA PRO A 72 -7.23 5.89 -15.29
C PRO A 72 -8.40 6.15 -14.32
N ASP A 73 -8.49 5.47 -13.18
CA ASP A 73 -9.69 5.41 -12.33
C ASP A 73 -9.51 6.02 -10.92
N LEU A 74 -8.44 6.78 -10.69
CA LEU A 74 -8.20 7.46 -9.40
C LEU A 74 -8.89 8.82 -9.30
N ALA A 75 -8.79 9.65 -10.35
CA ALA A 75 -9.20 11.06 -10.30
C ALA A 75 -10.72 11.29 -10.22
N GLN A 76 -11.52 10.31 -10.66
CA GLN A 76 -12.99 10.32 -10.55
C GLN A 76 -13.53 10.45 -9.11
N LYS A 77 -12.71 10.09 -8.10
CA LYS A 77 -13.07 10.27 -6.69
C LYS A 77 -13.05 11.73 -6.24
N VAL A 78 -12.42 12.60 -7.04
CA VAL A 78 -12.24 14.02 -6.75
C VAL A 78 -12.95 14.91 -7.79
N ILE A 79 -13.05 14.45 -9.05
CA ILE A 79 -13.68 15.19 -10.15
C ILE A 79 -14.83 14.37 -10.73
N ALA A 80 -16.07 14.79 -10.46
CA ALA A 80 -17.28 13.99 -10.74
C ALA A 80 -17.53 13.70 -12.24
N ASP A 81 -17.14 14.60 -13.13
CA ASP A 81 -17.38 14.46 -14.58
C ASP A 81 -16.32 13.60 -15.29
N LEU A 82 -15.30 13.13 -14.56
CA LEU A 82 -14.20 12.36 -15.10
C LEU A 82 -14.49 10.86 -14.94
N THR A 83 -14.39 10.11 -16.05
CA THR A 83 -14.59 8.65 -16.05
C THR A 83 -13.29 7.93 -16.44
N PRO A 84 -13.14 6.63 -16.10
CA PRO A 84 -11.97 5.85 -16.50
C PRO A 84 -11.81 5.77 -18.02
N GLU A 85 -12.90 5.76 -18.77
CA GLU A 85 -12.88 5.73 -20.24
C GLU A 85 -12.35 7.05 -20.81
N LYS A 86 -12.76 8.20 -20.24
CA LYS A 86 -12.26 9.51 -20.69
C LYS A 86 -10.76 9.64 -20.45
N LEU A 87 -10.30 9.26 -19.26
CA LEU A 87 -8.88 9.28 -18.91
C LEU A 87 -8.09 8.22 -19.71
N GLY A 88 -8.64 7.04 -19.92
CA GLY A 88 -8.04 6.01 -20.79
C GLY A 88 -7.92 6.47 -22.24
N SER A 89 -8.91 7.19 -22.77
CA SER A 89 -8.87 7.78 -24.12
C SER A 89 -7.75 8.83 -24.22
N MET A 90 -7.65 9.73 -23.23
CA MET A 90 -6.54 10.68 -23.14
C MET A 90 -5.18 9.96 -23.09
N LEU A 91 -5.07 8.88 -22.31
CA LEU A 91 -3.86 8.09 -22.20
C LEU A 91 -3.47 7.46 -23.55
N TYR A 92 -4.45 6.91 -24.29
CA TYR A 92 -4.23 6.37 -25.63
C TYR A 92 -3.59 7.42 -26.55
N HIS A 93 -4.17 8.62 -26.61
CA HIS A 93 -3.63 9.72 -27.42
C HIS A 93 -2.25 10.19 -26.93
N SER A 94 -2.06 10.34 -25.62
CA SER A 94 -0.76 10.69 -25.03
C SER A 94 0.35 9.71 -25.44
N LEU A 95 0.06 8.41 -25.38
CA LEU A 95 1.02 7.37 -25.80
C LEU A 95 1.33 7.46 -27.29
N ARG A 96 0.29 7.55 -28.15
CA ARG A 96 0.43 7.51 -29.61
C ARG A 96 1.05 8.78 -30.20
N GLU A 97 0.72 9.94 -29.65
CA GLU A 97 1.05 11.25 -30.24
C GLU A 97 2.26 11.93 -29.60
N LYS A 98 2.56 11.63 -28.33
CA LYS A 98 3.67 12.28 -27.60
C LYS A 98 4.83 11.34 -27.33
N ILE A 99 4.56 10.09 -26.95
CA ILE A 99 5.59 9.14 -26.50
C ILE A 99 6.12 8.30 -27.67
N MET A 100 5.24 7.63 -28.41
CA MET A 100 5.64 6.73 -29.51
C MET A 100 6.42 7.38 -30.66
N PRO A 101 6.26 8.69 -30.96
CA PRO A 101 7.11 9.35 -31.97
C PRO A 101 8.55 9.58 -31.53
N LEU A 102 8.89 9.40 -30.25
CA LEU A 102 10.26 9.58 -29.76
C LEU A 102 11.18 8.43 -30.21
N PRO A 103 12.52 8.66 -30.25
CA PRO A 103 13.51 7.66 -30.65
C PRO A 103 13.46 6.39 -29.80
N ASP A 104 13.78 5.25 -30.40
CA ASP A 104 13.70 3.94 -29.75
C ASP A 104 14.78 3.71 -28.68
N ASP A 105 15.90 4.41 -28.78
CA ASP A 105 17.06 4.29 -27.93
C ASP A 105 16.99 5.10 -26.63
N ILE A 106 15.99 5.98 -26.48
CA ILE A 106 15.82 6.72 -25.22
C ILE A 106 15.46 5.78 -24.08
N ILE A 107 15.95 6.10 -22.89
CA ILE A 107 15.65 5.34 -21.66
C ILE A 107 14.38 5.89 -21.02
N ILE A 108 13.47 4.99 -20.66
CA ILE A 108 12.23 5.28 -19.93
C ILE A 108 12.46 5.08 -18.44
N TYR A 109 12.13 6.11 -17.66
CA TYR A 109 12.16 6.11 -16.19
C TYR A 109 10.75 6.33 -15.61
N PRO A 110 10.05 5.25 -15.20
CA PRO A 110 8.72 5.36 -14.61
C PRO A 110 8.74 5.92 -13.17
N GLY A 111 7.57 6.37 -12.71
CA GLY A 111 7.33 6.77 -11.32
C GLY A 111 7.18 5.59 -10.36
N HIS A 112 6.81 4.41 -10.87
CA HIS A 112 6.58 3.19 -10.10
C HIS A 112 7.12 1.94 -10.83
N GLY A 113 7.28 0.85 -10.09
CA GLY A 113 7.65 -0.47 -10.59
C GLY A 113 6.91 -1.60 -9.88
N ALA A 114 7.37 -2.85 -10.01
CA ALA A 114 6.72 -4.03 -9.45
C ALA A 114 6.24 -3.85 -8.00
N GLY A 115 4.97 -4.22 -7.76
CA GLY A 115 4.33 -4.17 -6.45
C GLY A 115 3.58 -2.88 -6.12
N SER A 116 3.62 -1.85 -6.98
CA SER A 116 2.75 -0.67 -6.84
C SER A 116 1.31 -0.96 -7.27
N ALA A 117 0.34 -0.28 -6.65
CA ALA A 117 -1.09 -0.37 -6.96
C ALA A 117 -1.54 0.60 -8.09
N CYS A 118 -0.59 1.38 -8.64
CA CYS A 118 -0.85 2.32 -9.75
C CYS A 118 -0.88 1.65 -11.14
N GLY A 119 -0.34 0.44 -11.26
CA GLY A 119 -0.37 -0.39 -12.48
C GLY A 119 -0.78 -1.84 -12.15
N LYS A 120 -1.15 -2.62 -13.17
CA LYS A 120 -1.62 -4.01 -13.01
C LYS A 120 -0.47 -5.01 -12.98
N ASN A 121 0.47 -4.90 -13.94
CA ASN A 121 1.50 -5.90 -14.23
C ASN A 121 2.86 -5.25 -14.51
N MET A 122 3.36 -4.42 -13.58
CA MET A 122 4.66 -3.77 -13.74
C MET A 122 5.84 -4.74 -13.57
N SER A 123 6.83 -4.61 -14.44
CA SER A 123 8.10 -5.33 -14.36
C SER A 123 8.90 -4.99 -13.09
N ALA A 124 9.80 -5.91 -12.69
CA ALA A 124 10.77 -5.70 -11.62
C ALA A 124 11.94 -4.79 -12.04
N GLU A 125 12.16 -4.63 -13.34
CA GLU A 125 13.15 -3.69 -13.88
C GLU A 125 12.77 -2.25 -13.51
N THR A 126 13.77 -1.38 -13.34
CA THR A 126 13.57 0.02 -12.92
C THR A 126 13.68 1.03 -14.08
N SER A 127 14.16 0.59 -15.24
CA SER A 127 14.22 1.35 -16.49
C SER A 127 14.22 0.41 -17.70
N ASP A 128 13.81 0.89 -18.87
CA ASP A 128 13.93 0.16 -20.15
C ASP A 128 14.06 1.13 -21.32
N THR A 129 14.41 0.66 -22.51
CA THR A 129 14.39 1.44 -23.75
C THR A 129 12.96 1.60 -24.27
N LEU A 130 12.65 2.76 -24.87
CA LEU A 130 11.35 2.97 -25.51
C LEU A 130 11.10 1.97 -26.64
N GLY A 131 12.12 1.62 -27.42
CA GLY A 131 12.04 0.64 -28.50
C GLY A 131 11.63 -0.75 -28.00
N ASN A 132 12.13 -1.17 -26.83
CA ASN A 132 11.69 -2.43 -26.23
C ASN A 132 10.25 -2.36 -25.72
N GLN A 133 9.86 -1.25 -25.11
CA GLN A 133 8.46 -1.04 -24.69
C GLN A 133 7.50 -1.03 -25.87
N LYS A 134 7.84 -0.40 -27.00
CA LYS A 134 7.03 -0.45 -28.24
C LYS A 134 6.79 -1.87 -28.75
N ARG A 135 7.74 -2.80 -28.52
CA ARG A 135 7.63 -4.21 -28.92
C ARG A 135 6.85 -5.07 -27.94
N THR A 136 6.91 -4.77 -26.64
CA THR A 136 6.52 -5.71 -25.57
C THR A 136 5.38 -5.22 -24.70
N ASN A 137 5.17 -3.91 -24.59
CA ASN A 137 4.12 -3.32 -23.77
C ASN A 137 2.81 -3.28 -24.56
N TYR A 138 1.76 -3.93 -24.06
CA TYR A 138 0.45 -3.98 -24.72
C TYR A 138 -0.08 -2.58 -25.05
N ALA A 139 0.16 -1.62 -24.16
CA ALA A 139 -0.34 -0.26 -24.29
C ALA A 139 0.24 0.47 -25.51
N LEU A 140 1.42 0.06 -25.99
CA LEU A 140 2.09 0.64 -27.14
C LEU A 140 1.86 -0.15 -28.44
N ASN A 141 1.03 -1.19 -28.41
CA ASN A 141 0.70 -1.98 -29.59
C ASN A 141 -0.10 -1.15 -30.61
N THR A 142 0.48 -0.89 -31.78
CA THR A 142 -0.13 -0.10 -32.86
C THR A 142 -1.32 -0.80 -33.53
N ALA A 143 -1.49 -2.12 -33.33
CA ALA A 143 -2.62 -2.85 -33.85
C ALA A 143 -3.90 -2.67 -33.02
N LEU A 144 -3.81 -2.18 -31.78
CA LEU A 144 -4.97 -1.93 -30.93
C LEU A 144 -5.68 -0.65 -31.37
N SER A 145 -6.98 -0.79 -31.66
CA SER A 145 -7.87 0.36 -31.73
C SER A 145 -8.00 1.02 -30.35
N GLU A 146 -8.44 2.28 -30.30
CA GLU A 146 -8.70 2.95 -29.01
C GLU A 146 -9.70 2.16 -28.15
N ALA A 147 -10.75 1.60 -28.77
CA ALA A 147 -11.74 0.79 -28.07
C ALA A 147 -11.15 -0.51 -27.48
N ASP A 148 -10.29 -1.20 -28.23
CA ASP A 148 -9.62 -2.41 -27.75
C ASP A 148 -8.61 -2.10 -26.64
N PHE A 149 -7.87 -0.99 -26.79
CA PHE A 149 -6.98 -0.48 -25.76
C PHE A 149 -7.73 -0.18 -24.46
N LEU A 150 -8.86 0.53 -24.53
CA LEU A 150 -9.67 0.83 -23.34
C LEU A 150 -10.18 -0.44 -22.66
N LYS A 151 -10.63 -1.42 -23.45
CA LYS A 151 -11.07 -2.71 -22.92
C LYS A 151 -9.94 -3.40 -22.15
N GLU A 152 -8.74 -3.45 -22.72
CA GLU A 152 -7.56 -4.06 -22.09
C GLU A 152 -7.09 -3.26 -20.86
N LEU A 153 -7.07 -1.92 -20.95
CA LEU A 153 -6.70 -1.00 -19.86
C LEU A 153 -7.65 -1.06 -18.67
N LEU A 154 -8.94 -1.33 -18.88
CA LEU A 154 -9.92 -1.39 -17.78
C LEU A 154 -10.12 -2.80 -17.22
N HIS A 155 -9.74 -3.84 -17.96
CA HIS A 155 -9.88 -5.23 -17.53
C HIS A 155 -9.02 -5.57 -16.28
N GLY A 156 -9.61 -6.16 -15.25
CA GLY A 156 -8.86 -6.63 -14.06
C GLY A 156 -8.36 -5.53 -13.12
N LEU A 157 -8.84 -4.28 -13.24
CA LEU A 157 -8.55 -3.24 -12.25
C LEU A 157 -9.19 -3.59 -10.89
N THR A 158 -8.38 -3.56 -9.84
CA THR A 158 -8.87 -3.70 -8.46
C THR A 158 -9.12 -2.32 -7.84
N PRO A 159 -10.06 -2.18 -6.89
CA PRO A 159 -10.28 -0.92 -6.20
C PRO A 159 -8.97 -0.37 -5.61
N PRO A 160 -8.72 0.95 -5.72
CA PRO A 160 -7.52 1.54 -5.14
C PRO A 160 -7.58 1.49 -3.61
N PRO A 161 -6.44 1.50 -2.91
CA PRO A 161 -6.43 1.58 -1.45
C PRO A 161 -7.19 2.81 -0.94
N GLY A 162 -7.95 2.65 0.15
CA GLY A 162 -8.86 3.69 0.66
C GLY A 162 -8.19 5.00 1.09
N TYR A 163 -6.88 5.01 1.29
CA TYR A 163 -6.11 6.22 1.64
C TYR A 163 -5.67 7.04 0.42
N PHE A 164 -5.72 6.48 -0.80
CA PHE A 164 -5.28 7.18 -2.02
C PHE A 164 -6.01 8.51 -2.25
N PRO A 165 -7.36 8.61 -2.15
CA PRO A 165 -8.04 9.90 -2.29
C PRO A 165 -7.58 10.95 -1.28
N LYS A 166 -7.16 10.52 -0.08
CA LYS A 166 -6.63 11.42 0.96
C LYS A 166 -5.23 11.91 0.61
N ASN A 167 -4.38 11.06 0.03
CA ASN A 167 -3.08 11.49 -0.49
C ASN A 167 -3.22 12.44 -1.67
N VAL A 168 -4.18 12.22 -2.56
CA VAL A 168 -4.47 13.16 -3.66
C VAL A 168 -4.77 14.55 -3.07
N LEU A 169 -5.71 14.64 -2.12
CA LEU A 169 -6.04 15.92 -1.48
C LEU A 169 -4.83 16.55 -0.78
N MET A 170 -4.03 15.76 -0.08
CA MET A 170 -2.80 16.22 0.58
C MET A 170 -1.77 16.77 -0.43
N ASN A 171 -1.60 16.11 -1.57
CA ASN A 171 -0.69 16.58 -2.62
C ASN A 171 -1.16 17.86 -3.31
N ILE A 172 -2.47 18.14 -3.29
CA ILE A 172 -3.07 19.38 -3.81
C ILE A 172 -2.91 20.51 -2.79
N GLN A 173 -3.28 20.25 -1.53
CA GLN A 173 -3.30 21.25 -0.45
C GLN A 173 -1.90 21.55 0.10
N GLY A 174 -0.93 20.65 -0.11
CA GLY A 174 0.36 20.68 0.55
C GLY A 174 0.31 20.00 1.91
N TYR A 175 1.50 19.84 2.49
CA TYR A 175 1.69 19.08 3.71
C TYR A 175 2.78 19.68 4.58
N THR A 176 2.76 19.31 5.85
CA THR A 176 3.76 19.73 6.84
C THR A 176 5.15 19.25 6.45
N SER A 177 6.18 20.03 6.77
CA SER A 177 7.57 19.62 6.55
C SER A 177 7.86 18.29 7.26
N PHE A 178 8.55 17.38 6.56
CA PHE A 178 8.97 16.11 7.14
C PHE A 178 9.86 16.30 8.39
N ASP A 179 10.63 17.38 8.47
CA ASP A 179 11.48 17.67 9.64
C ASP A 179 10.64 17.95 10.90
N GLU A 180 9.48 18.60 10.74
CA GLU A 180 8.55 18.83 11.84
C GLU A 180 7.85 17.53 12.26
N VAL A 181 7.42 16.72 11.28
CA VAL A 181 6.85 15.39 11.50
C VAL A 181 7.85 14.51 12.26
N MET A 182 9.11 14.51 11.84
CA MET A 182 10.19 13.76 12.48
C MET A 182 10.47 14.27 13.89
N THR A 183 10.57 15.58 14.09
CA THR A 183 10.80 16.19 15.41
C THR A 183 9.70 15.79 16.39
N LYS A 184 8.44 15.91 15.97
CA LYS A 184 7.29 15.58 16.81
C LYS A 184 7.19 14.09 17.10
N GLY A 185 7.28 13.26 16.05
CA GLY A 185 7.12 11.81 16.17
C GLY A 185 8.25 11.13 16.93
N ASN A 186 9.48 11.64 16.80
CA ASN A 186 10.68 11.11 17.45
C ASN A 186 10.86 11.67 18.88
N THR A 187 9.76 11.89 19.59
CA THR A 187 9.73 12.28 21.00
C THR A 187 9.68 11.03 21.89
N PRO A 188 10.73 10.73 22.67
CA PRO A 188 10.70 9.63 23.63
C PRO A 188 9.70 9.92 24.76
N LEU A 189 8.94 8.91 25.15
CA LEU A 189 8.01 8.96 26.28
C LEU A 189 8.29 7.79 27.22
N SER A 190 8.57 8.07 28.50
CA SER A 190 8.61 7.02 29.53
C SER A 190 7.27 6.26 29.58
N PRO A 191 7.21 5.02 30.12
CA PRO A 191 5.96 4.28 30.27
C PRO A 191 4.82 5.09 30.89
N GLU A 192 5.10 5.89 31.93
CA GLU A 192 4.13 6.74 32.60
C GLU A 192 3.64 7.89 31.71
N GLU A 193 4.55 8.55 30.99
CA GLU A 193 4.20 9.61 30.04
C GLU A 193 3.41 9.05 28.85
N PHE A 194 3.84 7.91 28.30
CA PHE A 194 3.18 7.22 27.22
C PHE A 194 1.74 6.87 27.60
N ASN A 195 1.52 6.30 28.79
CA ASN A 195 0.18 5.97 29.27
C ASN A 195 -0.70 7.22 29.48
N LYS A 196 -0.12 8.31 29.99
CA LYS A 196 -0.82 9.60 30.14
C LYS A 196 -1.21 10.19 28.78
N VAL A 197 -0.29 10.23 27.81
CA VAL A 197 -0.55 10.76 26.46
C VAL A 197 -1.58 9.90 25.74
N LYS A 198 -1.48 8.56 25.84
CA LYS A 198 -2.49 7.63 25.35
C LYS A 198 -3.89 7.99 25.87
N ALA A 199 -4.05 8.11 27.20
CA ALA A 199 -5.33 8.41 27.83
C ALA A 199 -5.87 9.81 27.46
N ALA A 200 -4.99 10.81 27.38
CA ALA A 200 -5.38 12.19 27.10
C ALA A 200 -5.77 12.45 25.65
N THR A 201 -5.22 11.69 24.70
CA THR A 201 -5.36 11.96 23.27
C THR A 201 -6.22 10.95 22.51
N GLY A 202 -6.45 9.76 23.09
CA GLY A 202 -7.05 8.65 22.35
C GLY A 202 -6.20 8.19 21.17
N ALA A 203 -4.87 8.42 21.22
CA ALA A 203 -3.97 8.04 20.14
C ALA A 203 -3.99 6.52 19.91
N LEU A 204 -3.95 6.15 18.63
CA LEU A 204 -3.79 4.77 18.20
C LEU A 204 -2.37 4.32 18.51
N ILE A 205 -2.23 3.17 19.19
CA ILE A 205 -0.92 2.60 19.45
C ILE A 205 -0.58 1.67 18.28
N VAL A 206 0.42 2.06 17.49
CA VAL A 206 0.93 1.24 16.39
C VAL A 206 2.23 0.62 16.85
N GLU A 207 2.22 -0.71 16.96
CA GLU A 207 3.39 -1.48 17.36
C GLU A 207 4.03 -2.16 16.15
N THR A 208 5.32 -1.88 15.96
CA THR A 208 6.08 -2.25 14.76
C THR A 208 6.97 -3.47 14.93
N ARG A 209 6.99 -4.03 16.14
CA ARG A 209 7.77 -5.23 16.45
C ARG A 209 7.31 -6.42 15.61
N HIS A 210 8.24 -7.35 15.37
CA HIS A 210 7.93 -8.63 14.71
C HIS A 210 6.75 -9.35 15.42
N GLN A 211 5.86 -9.97 14.62
CA GLN A 211 4.60 -10.55 15.12
C GLN A 211 4.79 -11.55 16.27
N LYS A 212 5.87 -12.35 16.23
CA LYS A 212 6.21 -13.30 17.30
C LYS A 212 6.56 -12.67 18.64
N GLU A 213 7.16 -11.48 18.61
CA GLU A 213 7.48 -10.74 19.83
C GLU A 213 6.26 -9.97 20.34
N PHE A 214 5.39 -9.53 19.43
CA PHE A 214 4.11 -8.92 19.75
C PHE A 214 3.17 -9.91 20.44
N GLU A 215 3.00 -11.13 19.88
CA GLU A 215 2.11 -12.17 20.41
C GLU A 215 2.38 -12.51 21.88
N LYS A 216 3.65 -12.51 22.30
CA LYS A 216 4.06 -12.83 23.68
C LYS A 216 3.62 -11.78 24.70
N ALA A 217 3.68 -10.50 24.33
CA ALA A 217 3.28 -9.39 25.18
C ALA A 217 3.23 -8.08 24.39
N PHE A 218 2.13 -7.34 24.52
CA PHE A 218 1.96 -6.00 23.95
C PHE A 218 1.10 -5.10 24.84
N ILE A 219 1.10 -3.79 24.56
CA ILE A 219 0.28 -2.83 25.32
C ILE A 219 -1.20 -3.02 24.95
N PRO A 220 -2.13 -3.16 25.92
CA PRO A 220 -3.55 -3.34 25.61
C PRO A 220 -4.11 -2.22 24.73
N GLY A 221 -4.74 -2.61 23.63
CA GLY A 221 -5.26 -1.71 22.59
C GLY A 221 -4.27 -1.35 21.48
N ALA A 222 -3.04 -1.89 21.50
CA ALA A 222 -2.10 -1.75 20.39
C ALA A 222 -2.47 -2.64 19.21
N ILE A 223 -2.23 -2.13 18.01
CA ILE A 223 -2.33 -2.90 16.77
C ILE A 223 -0.92 -3.21 16.27
N ASN A 224 -0.69 -4.45 15.81
CA ASN A 224 0.58 -4.83 15.24
C ASN A 224 0.60 -4.56 13.73
N ILE A 225 1.54 -3.73 13.30
CA ILE A 225 1.89 -3.58 11.89
C ILE A 225 3.41 -3.64 11.82
N SER A 226 3.98 -4.84 11.68
CA SER A 226 5.44 -4.98 11.70
C SER A 226 6.12 -4.25 10.54
N LEU A 227 7.26 -3.62 10.83
CA LEU A 227 8.12 -2.96 9.84
C LEU A 227 8.74 -3.93 8.84
N ASP A 228 8.93 -5.20 9.20
CA ASP A 228 9.55 -6.19 8.32
C ASP A 228 8.58 -6.66 7.21
N GLY A 229 7.32 -6.26 7.28
CA GLY A 229 6.31 -6.44 6.24
C GLY A 229 6.03 -5.17 5.42
N ASN A 230 4.87 -5.17 4.76
CA ASN A 230 4.37 -4.04 3.97
C ASN A 230 3.78 -2.92 4.84
N PHE A 231 4.57 -2.44 5.81
CA PHE A 231 4.14 -1.53 6.88
C PHE A 231 3.36 -0.31 6.39
N ALA A 232 3.91 0.45 5.42
CA ALA A 232 3.28 1.67 4.93
C ALA A 232 1.93 1.39 4.24
N VAL A 233 1.86 0.32 3.43
CA VAL A 233 0.62 -0.09 2.74
C VAL A 233 -0.44 -0.52 3.75
N TRP A 234 -0.05 -1.30 4.77
CA TRP A 234 -0.98 -1.73 5.81
C TRP A 234 -1.41 -0.58 6.71
N ALA A 235 -0.52 0.35 7.06
CA ALA A 235 -0.91 1.57 7.78
C ALA A 235 -1.97 2.36 7.00
N GLY A 236 -1.73 2.60 5.70
CA GLY A 236 -2.68 3.25 4.81
C GLY A 236 -4.02 2.51 4.67
N THR A 237 -3.96 1.18 4.63
CA THR A 237 -5.17 0.35 4.47
C THR A 237 -6.00 0.31 5.75
N LEU A 238 -5.34 0.17 6.91
CA LEU A 238 -5.98 -0.16 8.19
C LEU A 238 -6.38 1.06 9.01
N ILE A 239 -5.63 2.17 8.92
CA ILE A 239 -5.90 3.39 9.68
C ILE A 239 -6.74 4.31 8.81
N PRO A 240 -8.06 4.47 9.05
CA PRO A 240 -8.93 5.16 8.11
C PRO A 240 -8.57 6.64 7.98
N ASP A 241 -8.27 7.29 9.09
CA ASP A 241 -8.00 8.72 9.17
C ASP A 241 -6.49 9.00 9.14
N ILE A 242 -6.05 9.79 8.16
CA ILE A 242 -4.64 10.22 8.02
C ILE A 242 -4.23 11.21 9.12
N HIS A 243 -5.21 11.84 9.78
CA HIS A 243 -5.01 12.74 10.92
C HIS A 243 -5.05 12.00 12.27
N GLN A 244 -5.26 10.69 12.28
CA GLN A 244 -5.24 9.89 13.49
C GLN A 244 -3.91 10.08 14.22
N LYS A 245 -3.97 10.51 15.48
CA LYS A 245 -2.79 10.60 16.34
C LYS A 245 -2.25 9.19 16.57
N ILE A 246 -0.95 9.00 16.38
CA ILE A 246 -0.26 7.72 16.53
C ILE A 246 0.79 7.81 17.62
N LEU A 247 0.76 6.84 18.53
CA LEU A 247 1.87 6.54 19.44
C LEU A 247 2.57 5.28 18.95
N LEU A 248 3.90 5.34 18.83
CA LEU A 248 4.69 4.21 18.32
C LEU A 248 5.25 3.35 19.44
N VAL A 249 5.24 2.03 19.22
CA VAL A 249 6.12 1.10 19.93
C VAL A 249 6.97 0.40 18.87
N ALA A 250 8.29 0.51 18.98
CA ALA A 250 9.22 0.01 17.97
C ALA A 250 10.47 -0.56 18.63
N GLU A 251 11.19 -1.43 17.92
CA GLU A 251 12.50 -1.85 18.37
C GLU A 251 13.47 -0.64 18.46
N PRO A 252 14.43 -0.68 19.40
CA PRO A 252 15.49 0.33 19.48
C PRO A 252 16.14 0.58 18.12
N GLY A 253 16.25 1.85 17.73
CA GLY A 253 16.82 2.28 16.45
C GLY A 253 15.86 2.29 15.25
N ARG A 254 14.64 1.74 15.37
CA ARG A 254 13.68 1.68 14.25
C ARG A 254 12.60 2.76 14.24
N VAL A 255 12.49 3.56 15.31
CA VAL A 255 11.48 4.64 15.44
C VAL A 255 11.50 5.60 14.25
N LYS A 256 12.69 6.10 13.87
CA LYS A 256 12.84 7.02 12.72
C LYS A 256 12.42 6.38 11.39
N GLU A 257 12.65 5.07 11.24
CA GLU A 257 12.20 4.31 10.07
C GLU A 257 10.67 4.26 10.03
N ALA A 258 10.02 3.94 11.16
CA ALA A 258 8.57 3.90 11.27
C ALA A 258 7.93 5.25 10.93
N ILE A 259 8.41 6.35 11.53
CA ILE A 259 7.90 7.70 11.25
C ILE A 259 8.05 8.04 9.76
N LYS A 260 9.22 7.76 9.18
CA LYS A 260 9.47 8.00 7.75
C LYS A 260 8.51 7.22 6.87
N ARG A 261 8.26 5.94 7.17
CA ARG A 261 7.39 5.09 6.36
C ARG A 261 5.91 5.42 6.52
N LEU A 262 5.47 5.88 7.70
CA LEU A 262 4.13 6.43 7.90
C LEU A 262 3.93 7.74 7.11
N SER A 263 4.91 8.64 7.18
CA SER A 263 4.84 9.93 6.49
C SER A 263 4.80 9.78 4.96
N ARG A 264 5.49 8.77 4.41
CA ARG A 264 5.42 8.42 2.98
C ARG A 264 4.01 8.09 2.45
N VAL A 265 3.08 7.72 3.32
CA VAL A 265 1.67 7.46 2.98
C VAL A 265 0.72 8.48 3.61
N GLY A 266 1.24 9.59 4.14
CA GLY A 266 0.47 10.73 4.66
C GLY A 266 0.11 10.68 6.14
N TYR A 267 0.62 9.71 6.91
CA TYR A 267 0.32 9.57 8.34
C TYR A 267 1.33 10.34 9.19
N ASP A 268 1.26 11.66 9.10
CA ASP A 268 2.20 12.60 9.71
C ASP A 268 1.95 12.87 11.21
N HIS A 269 0.89 12.29 11.77
CA HIS A 269 0.40 12.61 13.11
C HIS A 269 0.97 11.68 14.20
N THR A 270 2.22 11.23 14.03
CA THR A 270 2.94 10.56 15.12
C THR A 270 3.28 11.57 16.20
N ILE A 271 2.90 11.28 17.46
CA ILE A 271 3.01 12.23 18.58
C ILE A 271 4.02 11.82 19.65
N GLY A 272 4.75 10.73 19.43
CA GLY A 272 5.78 10.21 20.32
C GLY A 272 5.88 8.69 20.23
N TYR A 273 6.85 8.14 20.94
CA TYR A 273 7.07 6.70 21.01
C TYR A 273 7.39 6.24 22.43
N LEU A 274 7.15 4.97 22.74
CA LEU A 274 7.55 4.38 24.01
C LEU A 274 9.08 4.33 24.09
N ASP A 275 9.67 5.07 25.02
CA ASP A 275 11.08 4.98 25.36
C ASP A 275 11.32 3.74 26.22
N GLY A 276 12.17 2.84 25.74
CA GLY A 276 12.34 1.49 26.27
C GLY A 276 11.57 0.43 25.49
N ASN A 277 11.18 -0.64 26.16
CA ASN A 277 10.50 -1.79 25.57
C ASN A 277 9.33 -2.29 26.44
N ILE A 278 8.68 -3.37 26.00
CA ILE A 278 7.51 -3.92 26.71
C ILE A 278 7.82 -4.38 28.14
N ASN A 279 9.06 -4.75 28.46
CA ASN A 279 9.45 -5.08 29.83
C ASN A 279 9.54 -3.82 30.70
N ASP A 280 10.00 -2.69 30.16
CA ASP A 280 9.98 -1.41 30.89
C ASP A 280 8.55 -0.98 31.20
N TRP A 281 7.62 -1.17 30.24
CA TRP A 281 6.18 -0.98 30.46
C TRP A 281 5.63 -1.85 31.60
N LYS A 282 6.01 -3.14 31.65
CA LYS A 282 5.64 -4.06 32.73
C LYS A 282 6.25 -3.64 34.08
N ASN A 283 7.53 -3.25 34.08
CA ASN A 283 8.25 -2.85 35.29
C ASN A 283 7.67 -1.57 35.91
N ALA A 284 7.10 -0.70 35.08
CA ALA A 284 6.32 0.46 35.52
C ALA A 284 4.92 0.10 36.10
N GLY A 285 4.58 -1.19 36.16
CA GLY A 285 3.35 -1.69 36.78
C GLY A 285 2.12 -1.69 35.85
N PHE A 286 2.29 -1.45 34.55
CA PHE A 286 1.20 -1.48 33.60
C PHE A 286 0.93 -2.90 33.08
N SER A 287 -0.35 -3.18 32.78
CA SER A 287 -0.75 -4.47 32.22
C SER A 287 -0.32 -4.64 30.77
N VAL A 288 -0.19 -5.90 30.37
CA VAL A 288 0.04 -6.32 28.98
C VAL A 288 -1.07 -7.26 28.53
N ASP A 289 -1.20 -7.39 27.22
CA ASP A 289 -2.03 -8.38 26.56
C ASP A 289 -1.15 -9.33 25.72
N PHE A 290 -1.71 -10.44 25.26
CA PHE A 290 -1.03 -11.46 24.46
C PHE A 290 -1.99 -12.06 23.42
N ILE A 291 -1.43 -12.71 22.41
CA ILE A 291 -2.19 -13.48 21.41
C ILE A 291 -1.79 -14.95 21.60
N GLU A 292 -2.78 -15.81 21.85
CA GLU A 292 -2.58 -17.26 21.82
C GLU A 292 -2.18 -17.65 20.39
N ALA A 293 -1.15 -18.47 20.27
CA ALA A 293 -0.67 -18.98 18.99
C ALA A 293 -0.49 -20.50 19.09
N ILE A 294 -0.83 -21.20 18.01
CA ILE A 294 -0.65 -22.64 17.88
C ILE A 294 0.06 -22.99 16.57
N GLU A 295 0.78 -24.10 16.59
CA GLU A 295 1.40 -24.67 15.41
C GLU A 295 0.36 -25.38 14.52
N ALA A 296 0.66 -25.53 13.24
CA ALA A 296 -0.21 -26.20 12.29
C ALA A 296 -0.57 -27.65 12.69
N ASP A 297 0.33 -28.33 13.40
CA ASP A 297 0.11 -29.70 13.88
C ASP A 297 -1.00 -29.76 14.94
N ALA A 298 -0.94 -28.87 15.93
CA ALA A 298 -1.97 -28.75 16.94
C ALA A 298 -3.32 -28.32 16.35
N LEU A 299 -3.32 -27.46 15.31
CA LEU A 299 -4.54 -27.10 14.59
C LEU A 299 -5.18 -28.32 13.91
N ALA A 300 -4.36 -29.17 13.27
CA ALA A 300 -4.85 -30.37 12.59
C ALA A 300 -5.44 -31.38 13.58
N ASP A 301 -4.78 -31.60 14.72
CA ASP A 301 -5.30 -32.47 15.78
C ASP A 301 -6.63 -31.95 16.34
N LEU A 302 -6.76 -30.63 16.55
CA LEU A 302 -8.01 -30.00 16.98
C LEU A 302 -9.13 -30.16 15.94
N ALA A 303 -8.83 -29.94 14.66
CA ALA A 303 -9.80 -30.08 13.58
C ALA A 303 -10.35 -31.51 13.43
N GLN A 304 -9.57 -32.52 13.80
CA GLN A 304 -9.99 -33.92 13.80
C GLN A 304 -10.77 -34.30 15.06
N ALA A 305 -10.42 -33.72 16.21
CA ALA A 305 -11.04 -34.04 17.50
C ALA A 305 -12.38 -33.31 17.71
N GLU A 306 -12.50 -32.06 17.26
CA GLU A 306 -13.69 -31.22 17.44
C GLU A 306 -13.95 -30.31 16.24
N GLY A 307 -15.18 -29.80 16.13
CA GLY A 307 -15.52 -28.82 15.11
C GLY A 307 -14.92 -27.45 15.43
N ILE A 308 -13.87 -27.05 14.72
CA ILE A 308 -13.24 -25.74 14.86
C ILE A 308 -13.69 -24.77 13.76
N THR A 309 -13.59 -23.46 14.03
CA THR A 309 -13.82 -22.42 13.02
C THR A 309 -12.51 -21.78 12.62
N ILE A 310 -12.15 -21.90 11.34
CA ILE A 310 -10.91 -21.35 10.78
C ILE A 310 -11.23 -20.08 10.00
N LEU A 311 -10.47 -19.00 10.27
CA LEU A 311 -10.54 -17.76 9.51
C LEU A 311 -9.29 -17.60 8.66
N ASP A 312 -9.49 -17.44 7.35
CA ASP A 312 -8.43 -17.08 6.41
C ASP A 312 -8.50 -15.58 6.12
N VAL A 313 -7.50 -14.84 6.60
CA VAL A 313 -7.44 -13.36 6.45
C VAL A 313 -6.59 -12.91 5.26
N ARG A 314 -6.24 -13.82 4.35
CA ARG A 314 -5.61 -13.49 3.07
C ARG A 314 -6.61 -12.77 2.14
N LYS A 315 -6.08 -12.16 1.08
CA LYS A 315 -6.93 -11.55 0.05
C LYS A 315 -7.82 -12.61 -0.59
N LYS A 316 -8.97 -12.19 -1.12
CA LYS A 316 -9.92 -13.07 -1.80
C LYS A 316 -9.26 -13.89 -2.92
N SER A 317 -8.39 -13.28 -3.71
CA SER A 317 -7.66 -13.98 -4.78
C SER A 317 -6.72 -15.08 -4.27
N GLU A 318 -6.05 -14.86 -3.13
CA GLU A 318 -5.20 -15.87 -2.50
C GLU A 318 -6.01 -17.03 -1.93
N TYR A 319 -7.18 -16.74 -1.38
CA TYR A 319 -8.13 -17.74 -0.88
C TYR A 319 -8.70 -18.56 -2.04
N ASP A 320 -9.18 -17.91 -3.10
CA ASP A 320 -9.76 -18.56 -4.29
C ASP A 320 -8.76 -19.43 -5.04
N SER A 321 -7.47 -19.10 -4.95
CA SER A 321 -6.41 -19.92 -5.54
C SER A 321 -6.25 -21.26 -4.82
N GLU A 322 -6.25 -21.27 -3.50
CA GLU A 322 -6.14 -22.48 -2.66
C GLU A 322 -6.36 -22.10 -1.19
N HIS A 323 -7.20 -22.82 -0.46
CA HIS A 323 -7.45 -22.60 0.97
C HIS A 323 -7.77 -23.90 1.72
N VAL A 324 -7.80 -23.84 3.06
CA VAL A 324 -8.22 -24.97 3.90
C VAL A 324 -9.72 -25.18 3.73
N VAL A 325 -10.16 -26.42 3.47
CA VAL A 325 -11.58 -26.73 3.29
C VAL A 325 -12.38 -26.31 4.53
N GLY A 326 -13.48 -25.57 4.32
CA GLY A 326 -14.33 -25.07 5.39
C GLY A 326 -13.84 -23.80 6.09
N ALA A 327 -12.66 -23.27 5.74
CA ALA A 327 -12.21 -21.98 6.26
C ALA A 327 -13.08 -20.82 5.72
N ILE A 328 -13.36 -19.84 6.57
CA ILE A 328 -14.12 -18.63 6.21
C ILE A 328 -13.12 -17.56 5.78
N ASN A 329 -13.26 -17.01 4.58
CA ASN A 329 -12.42 -15.90 4.15
C ASN A 329 -12.92 -14.58 4.76
N LEU A 330 -12.05 -13.94 5.56
CA LEU A 330 -12.29 -12.60 6.11
C LEU A 330 -11.05 -11.72 5.86
N PRO A 331 -10.87 -11.21 4.64
CA PRO A 331 -9.65 -10.51 4.26
C PRO A 331 -9.32 -9.31 5.16
N LEU A 332 -8.06 -9.19 5.58
CA LEU A 332 -7.60 -8.11 6.46
C LEU A 332 -7.81 -6.71 5.86
N ASP A 333 -7.67 -6.57 4.54
CA ASP A 333 -7.87 -5.30 3.82
C ASP A 333 -9.32 -4.79 3.87
N TYR A 334 -10.28 -5.68 4.16
CA TYR A 334 -11.71 -5.36 4.31
C TYR A 334 -12.20 -5.56 5.74
N ILE A 335 -11.30 -5.60 6.73
CA ILE A 335 -11.64 -5.84 8.14
C ILE A 335 -12.76 -4.91 8.64
N ARG A 336 -12.74 -3.62 8.27
CA ARG A 336 -13.77 -2.66 8.70
C ARG A 336 -15.16 -2.96 8.16
N GLU A 337 -15.26 -3.57 6.98
CA GLU A 337 -16.51 -3.89 6.32
C GLU A 337 -17.07 -5.25 6.80
N ASN A 338 -16.18 -6.15 7.22
CA ASN A 338 -16.49 -7.55 7.47
C ASN A 338 -16.59 -7.94 8.96
N ASN A 339 -16.33 -7.01 9.89
CA ASN A 339 -16.28 -7.30 11.34
C ASN A 339 -17.63 -7.50 12.04
N GLY A 340 -18.75 -7.29 11.33
CA GLY A 340 -20.09 -7.26 11.92
C GLY A 340 -20.71 -8.62 12.26
N ASN A 341 -20.14 -9.73 11.75
CA ASN A 341 -20.85 -11.02 11.73
C ASN A 341 -20.20 -12.14 12.57
N LEU A 342 -19.06 -11.90 13.21
CA LEU A 342 -18.45 -12.92 14.07
C LEU A 342 -19.08 -12.93 15.46
N ASP A 343 -19.43 -14.11 15.96
CA ASP A 343 -19.85 -14.28 17.36
C ASP A 343 -18.63 -14.19 18.28
N LYS A 344 -18.61 -13.20 19.19
CA LYS A 344 -17.54 -12.99 20.18
C LYS A 344 -17.32 -14.17 21.13
N LYS A 345 -18.30 -15.08 21.26
CA LYS A 345 -18.23 -16.26 22.12
C LYS A 345 -17.50 -17.43 21.46
N VAL A 346 -17.50 -17.49 20.13
CA VAL A 346 -16.86 -18.58 19.37
C VAL A 346 -15.34 -18.40 19.40
N LYS A 347 -14.61 -19.51 19.52
CA LYS A 347 -13.15 -19.55 19.38
C LYS A 347 -12.80 -19.72 17.89
N TYR A 348 -12.02 -18.80 17.35
CA TYR A 348 -11.57 -18.84 15.96
C TYR A 348 -10.06 -19.04 15.85
N TYR A 349 -9.66 -19.83 14.87
CA TYR A 349 -8.27 -20.06 14.51
C TYR A 349 -7.95 -19.29 13.25
N VAL A 350 -7.14 -18.24 13.37
CA VAL A 350 -6.91 -17.26 12.33
C VAL A 350 -5.56 -17.51 11.68
N HIS A 351 -5.54 -17.66 10.36
CA HIS A 351 -4.32 -17.80 9.60
C HIS A 351 -4.27 -16.83 8.43
N CYS A 352 -3.04 -16.60 7.95
CA CYS A 352 -2.81 -15.96 6.66
C CYS A 352 -1.81 -16.79 5.86
N ALA A 353 -0.94 -16.16 5.06
CA ALA A 353 0.13 -16.86 4.37
C ALA A 353 1.25 -17.36 5.31
N SER A 354 1.62 -16.59 6.34
CA SER A 354 2.81 -16.85 7.15
C SER A 354 2.73 -16.42 8.62
N GLY A 355 1.59 -15.90 9.07
CA GLY A 355 1.39 -15.37 10.43
C GLY A 355 1.30 -13.84 10.53
N TYR A 356 1.95 -13.09 9.63
CA TYR A 356 1.99 -11.63 9.72
C TYR A 356 0.61 -10.94 9.72
N ARG A 357 -0.23 -11.21 8.71
CA ARG A 357 -1.56 -10.58 8.59
C ARG A 357 -2.55 -11.08 9.65
N SER A 358 -2.43 -12.33 10.08
CA SER A 358 -3.30 -12.90 11.11
C SER A 358 -3.04 -12.27 12.47
N THR A 359 -1.78 -12.00 12.84
CA THR A 359 -1.46 -11.25 14.06
C THR A 359 -2.00 -9.82 14.01
N THR A 360 -1.83 -9.11 12.88
CA THR A 360 -2.43 -7.78 12.68
C THR A 360 -3.95 -7.83 12.82
N PHE A 361 -4.61 -8.78 12.14
CA PHE A 361 -6.06 -8.97 12.22
C PHE A 361 -6.54 -9.18 13.66
N ILE A 362 -5.92 -10.12 14.38
CA ILE A 362 -6.26 -10.42 15.77
C ILE A 362 -6.07 -9.18 16.65
N SER A 363 -4.96 -8.46 16.51
CA SER A 363 -4.70 -7.26 17.32
C SER A 363 -5.79 -6.20 17.15
N ILE A 364 -6.29 -5.98 15.92
CA ILE A 364 -7.40 -5.07 15.64
C ILE A 364 -8.71 -5.60 16.25
N MET A 365 -9.02 -6.88 16.07
CA MET A 365 -10.25 -7.48 16.59
C MET A 365 -10.31 -7.47 18.12
N LYS A 366 -9.16 -7.64 18.79
CA LYS A 366 -9.07 -7.50 20.26
C LYS A 366 -9.46 -6.11 20.73
N THR A 367 -9.11 -5.04 19.99
CA THR A 367 -9.59 -3.68 20.31
C THR A 367 -11.11 -3.53 20.25
N GLN A 368 -11.80 -4.44 19.55
CA GLN A 368 -13.26 -4.48 19.40
C GLN A 368 -13.91 -5.50 20.36
N GLY A 369 -13.12 -6.11 21.25
CA GLY A 369 -13.58 -7.05 22.28
C GLY A 369 -13.70 -8.51 21.81
N TYR A 370 -13.07 -8.89 20.70
CA TYR A 370 -12.96 -10.29 20.30
C TYR A 370 -11.73 -10.92 20.98
N ASN A 371 -11.94 -11.66 22.06
CA ASN A 371 -10.84 -12.21 22.86
C ASN A 371 -10.54 -13.69 22.57
N ASN A 372 -11.41 -14.38 21.84
CA ASN A 372 -11.31 -15.82 21.55
C ASN A 372 -10.72 -16.06 20.16
N LEU A 373 -9.58 -15.43 19.86
CA LEU A 373 -8.89 -15.55 18.57
C LEU A 373 -7.48 -16.12 18.79
N VAL A 374 -7.15 -17.18 18.07
CA VAL A 374 -5.86 -17.87 18.13
C VAL A 374 -5.15 -17.72 16.80
N ASN A 375 -3.89 -17.30 16.82
CA ASN A 375 -3.07 -17.26 15.63
C ASN A 375 -2.60 -18.67 15.24
N VAL A 376 -2.60 -18.97 13.95
CA VAL A 376 -1.97 -20.19 13.42
C VAL A 376 -0.59 -19.84 12.87
N ASP A 377 0.42 -20.38 13.52
CA ASP A 377 1.82 -20.11 13.22
C ASP A 377 2.25 -20.69 11.87
N GLY A 378 3.01 -19.89 11.12
CA GLY A 378 3.42 -20.23 9.75
C GLY A 378 2.27 -20.21 8.73
N GLY A 379 1.03 -20.01 9.16
CA GLY A 379 -0.16 -19.88 8.30
C GLY A 379 -0.38 -21.05 7.35
N ILE A 380 -0.97 -20.78 6.19
CA ILE A 380 -1.27 -21.83 5.19
C ILE A 380 0.00 -22.49 4.64
N LYS A 381 1.17 -21.81 4.66
CA LYS A 381 2.43 -22.42 4.26
C LYS A 381 2.80 -23.59 5.17
N ALA A 382 2.65 -23.42 6.49
CA ALA A 382 2.91 -24.49 7.45
C ALA A 382 1.84 -25.59 7.37
N ILE A 383 0.56 -25.22 7.24
CA ILE A 383 -0.54 -26.18 7.08
C ILE A 383 -0.32 -27.07 5.84
N LYS A 384 0.03 -26.46 4.70
CA LYS A 384 0.30 -27.17 3.45
C LYS A 384 1.54 -28.08 3.55
N ALA A 385 2.61 -27.59 4.18
CA ALA A 385 3.82 -28.38 4.39
C ALA A 385 3.57 -29.60 5.29
N LEU A 386 2.67 -29.48 6.26
CA LEU A 386 2.30 -30.57 7.17
C LEU A 386 1.48 -31.66 6.48
N GLY A 387 0.58 -31.30 5.56
CA GLY A 387 -0.20 -32.26 4.77
C GLY A 387 -1.26 -33.05 5.56
N LYS A 388 -1.61 -32.62 6.78
CA LYS A 388 -2.61 -33.26 7.65
C LYS A 388 -4.01 -32.65 7.56
N MET A 389 -4.16 -31.54 6.83
CA MET A 389 -5.45 -30.86 6.63
C MET A 389 -5.81 -30.83 5.15
N GLU A 390 -7.09 -30.97 4.86
CA GLU A 390 -7.61 -30.93 3.49
C GLU A 390 -7.58 -29.49 2.96
N LEU A 391 -7.01 -29.33 1.76
CA LEU A 391 -6.97 -28.06 1.02
C LEU A 391 -7.83 -28.21 -0.25
N THR A 392 -8.41 -27.11 -0.73
CA THR A 392 -9.05 -27.09 -2.04
C THR A 392 -8.06 -27.35 -3.17
N GLU A 393 -8.54 -27.77 -4.33
CA GLU A 393 -7.71 -27.85 -5.52
C GLU A 393 -7.11 -26.48 -5.87
N TYR A 394 -5.84 -26.47 -6.27
CA TYR A 394 -5.15 -25.24 -6.64
C TYR A 394 -5.64 -24.72 -8.00
N VAL A 395 -6.08 -23.47 -8.04
CA VAL A 395 -6.43 -22.73 -9.25
C VAL A 395 -5.41 -21.62 -9.47
N CYS A 396 -4.91 -21.48 -10.70
CA CYS A 396 -3.92 -20.47 -11.02
C CYS A 396 -4.52 -19.05 -10.86
N PRO A 397 -3.90 -18.12 -10.13
CA PRO A 397 -4.44 -16.77 -9.96
C PRO A 397 -4.70 -16.03 -11.26
N THR A 398 -3.92 -16.30 -12.32
CA THR A 398 -4.09 -15.66 -13.63
C THR A 398 -5.35 -16.10 -14.36
N THR A 399 -5.98 -17.20 -13.95
CA THR A 399 -7.28 -17.64 -14.49
C THR A 399 -8.47 -17.13 -13.68
N LEU A 400 -8.22 -16.38 -12.61
CA LEU A 400 -9.23 -15.83 -11.70
C LEU A 400 -9.49 -14.32 -11.90
N LEU A 401 -8.84 -13.71 -12.90
CA LEU A 401 -8.93 -12.28 -13.24
C LEU A 401 -10.11 -11.93 -14.13
#